data_AF-A0AA42FLW4-F1
#
_entry.id   AF-A0AA42FLW4-F1
#
_cell.length_a   1.000
_cell.length_b   1.000
_cell.length_c   1.000
_cell.angle_alpha   90.00
_cell.angle_beta   90.00
_cell.angle_gamma   90.00
#
_symmetry.space_group_name_H-M   'P 1'
#
loop_
_entity.id
_entity.type
_entity.pdbx_description
1 polymer ?
#
loop_
_entity_poly.entity_id
_entity_poly.type
_entity_poly.pdbx_seq_one_letter_code
_entity_poly.pdbx_strand_id
1 'polypeptide(L)'
;MSGIKSFFQEYQPVCDVICCLLGNEWRVNKIKSWDLCVVLTSPKYKDYSIYFRREKGRVNISGSIYSRLFRYSCNSCTVSENRNPKHIANDIKRKILINIDEEIKKHINNLKSHNENLEEDKILKGLISRFGKLNNYYNAFTGFHLNNGIKGEVNRRYRGKQQLVIEDLDIDNLIKIIGFVSNLS
;
A
#
# COMPACT_ATOMS: atom_id res chain seq x y z
N MET A 1 17.54 42.38 -7.54
CA MET A 1 17.55 41.04 -8.17
C MET A 1 16.27 40.33 -7.74
N SER A 2 15.28 40.19 -8.62
CA SER A 2 14.09 39.38 -8.32
C SER A 2 14.50 37.91 -8.27
N GLY A 3 14.36 37.26 -7.11
CA GLY A 3 14.71 35.85 -6.95
C GLY A 3 13.92 34.97 -7.92
N ILE A 4 14.61 34.00 -8.53
CA ILE A 4 14.00 32.96 -9.37
C ILE A 4 12.95 32.24 -8.51
N LYS A 5 11.68 32.33 -8.90
CA LYS A 5 10.60 31.63 -8.21
C LYS A 5 10.67 30.14 -8.55
N SER A 6 10.40 29.28 -7.56
CA SER A 6 10.29 27.84 -7.82
C SER A 6 8.98 27.52 -8.54
N PHE A 7 8.92 26.36 -9.21
CA PHE A 7 7.69 25.93 -9.89
C PHE A 7 6.51 25.88 -8.91
N PHE A 8 6.74 25.44 -7.67
CA PHE A 8 5.73 25.49 -6.62
C PHE A 8 5.20 26.92 -6.39
N GLN A 9 6.09 27.89 -6.20
CA GLN A 9 5.70 29.28 -5.96
C GLN A 9 4.96 29.91 -7.15
N GLU A 10 5.35 29.54 -8.37
CA GLU A 10 4.71 30.02 -9.60
C GLU A 10 3.32 29.38 -9.82
N TYR A 11 3.20 28.07 -9.59
CA TYR A 11 2.04 27.30 -10.02
C TYR A 11 1.01 27.04 -8.91
N GLN A 12 1.37 27.25 -7.64
CA GLN A 12 0.43 27.13 -6.52
C GLN A 12 -0.86 27.96 -6.74
N PRO A 13 -0.82 29.25 -7.14
CA PRO A 13 -2.05 30.03 -7.34
C PRO A 13 -2.97 29.45 -8.42
N VAL A 14 -2.39 28.85 -9.48
CA VAL A 14 -3.14 28.15 -10.52
C VAL A 14 -3.81 26.90 -9.94
N CYS A 15 -3.06 26.13 -9.14
CA CYS A 15 -3.58 24.97 -8.44
C CYS A 15 -4.69 25.30 -7.43
N ASP A 16 -4.60 26.44 -6.72
CA ASP A 16 -5.64 26.88 -5.80
C ASP A 16 -6.98 27.14 -6.54
N VAL A 17 -6.92 27.75 -7.73
CA VAL A 17 -8.11 27.91 -8.60
C VAL A 17 -8.63 26.56 -9.10
N ILE A 18 -7.74 25.65 -9.52
CA ILE A 18 -8.12 24.30 -9.95
C ILE A 18 -8.83 23.56 -8.81
N CYS A 19 -8.30 23.63 -7.58
CA CYS A 19 -8.91 23.05 -6.38
C CYS A 19 -10.37 23.50 -6.19
N CYS A 20 -10.63 24.81 -6.25
CA CYS A 20 -11.98 25.36 -6.17
C CYS A 20 -12.90 24.79 -7.27
N LEU A 21 -12.42 24.66 -8.51
CA LEU A 21 -13.19 24.15 -9.65
C LEU A 21 -13.41 22.63 -9.61
N LEU A 22 -12.51 21.88 -8.98
CA LEU A 22 -12.66 20.45 -8.75
C LEU A 22 -13.73 20.15 -7.70
N GLY A 23 -13.97 21.07 -6.75
CA GLY A 23 -14.86 20.85 -5.62
C GLY A 23 -14.30 19.78 -4.67
N ASN A 24 -15.16 19.08 -3.93
CA ASN A 24 -14.79 17.92 -3.08
C ASN A 24 -13.59 18.19 -2.15
N GLU A 25 -13.44 19.42 -1.66
CA GLU A 25 -12.38 19.81 -0.71
C GLU A 25 -10.94 19.52 -1.18
N TRP A 26 -10.71 19.51 -2.51
CA TRP A 26 -9.35 19.48 -3.03
C TRP A 26 -8.59 20.72 -2.54
N ARG A 27 -7.35 20.52 -2.10
CA ARG A 27 -6.46 21.59 -1.63
C ARG A 27 -5.01 21.29 -1.94
N VAL A 28 -4.21 22.34 -2.13
CA VAL A 28 -2.75 22.21 -2.20
C VAL A 28 -2.22 21.72 -0.86
N ASN A 29 -1.48 20.62 -0.88
CA ASN A 29 -0.83 20.05 0.27
C ASN A 29 0.60 20.60 0.37
N LYS A 30 0.79 21.64 1.19
CA LYS A 30 2.09 22.30 1.37
C LYS A 30 3.16 21.39 2.00
N ILE A 31 2.76 20.38 2.77
CA ILE A 31 3.69 19.44 3.42
C ILE A 31 4.24 18.44 2.38
N LYS A 32 3.38 17.97 1.45
CA LYS A 32 3.77 17.04 0.40
C LYS A 32 4.36 17.71 -0.84
N SER A 33 4.14 19.01 -1.02
CA SER A 33 4.68 19.77 -2.14
C SER A 33 6.13 20.16 -1.90
N TRP A 34 6.89 20.36 -2.98
CA TRP A 34 8.28 20.86 -2.95
C TRP A 34 8.55 21.70 -4.20
N ASP A 35 9.74 22.29 -4.32
CA ASP A 35 10.06 23.30 -5.34
C ASP A 35 9.73 22.91 -6.80
N LEU A 36 9.77 21.63 -7.12
CA LEU A 36 9.52 21.09 -8.47
C LEU A 36 8.14 20.41 -8.62
N CYS A 37 7.33 20.36 -7.56
CA CYS A 37 6.06 19.65 -7.58
C CYS A 37 4.99 20.29 -6.68
N VAL A 38 3.81 20.55 -7.25
CA VAL A 38 2.61 20.88 -6.47
C VAL A 38 1.78 19.62 -6.29
N VAL A 39 1.40 19.31 -5.05
CA VAL A 39 0.60 18.13 -4.72
C VAL A 39 -0.78 18.57 -4.23
N LEU A 40 -1.84 18.02 -4.82
CA LEU A 40 -3.20 18.21 -4.36
C LEU A 40 -3.68 16.97 -3.61
N THR A 41 -4.41 17.20 -2.54
CA THR A 41 -5.08 16.15 -1.74
C THR A 41 -6.50 16.58 -1.41
N SER A 42 -7.38 15.62 -1.18
CA SER A 42 -8.74 15.86 -0.68
C SER A 42 -9.00 14.94 0.52
N PRO A 43 -9.63 15.44 1.60
CA PRO A 43 -10.06 14.59 2.71
C PRO A 43 -11.12 13.55 2.28
N LYS A 44 -11.91 13.83 1.24
CA LYS A 44 -12.88 12.88 0.65
C LYS A 44 -12.18 11.68 0.01
N TYR A 45 -11.02 11.92 -0.61
CA TYR A 45 -10.25 10.91 -1.33
C TYR A 45 -8.94 10.64 -0.60
N LYS A 46 -9.04 10.04 0.58
CA LYS A 46 -7.89 9.69 1.41
C LYS A 46 -6.90 8.84 0.61
N ASP A 47 -5.61 9.12 0.79
CA ASP A 47 -4.48 8.44 0.15
C ASP A 47 -4.33 8.64 -1.36
N TYR A 48 -5.31 9.23 -2.04
CA TYR A 48 -5.17 9.72 -3.41
C TYR A 48 -4.46 11.08 -3.45
N SER A 49 -3.60 11.29 -4.43
CA SER A 49 -2.93 12.58 -4.64
C SER A 49 -2.81 12.89 -6.12
N ILE A 50 -2.91 14.17 -6.47
CA ILE A 50 -2.66 14.68 -7.81
C ILE A 50 -1.34 15.46 -7.77
N TYR A 51 -0.41 15.11 -8.66
CA TYR A 51 0.91 15.70 -8.75
C TYR A 51 1.01 16.53 -10.01
N PHE A 52 1.48 17.77 -9.87
CA PHE A 52 1.82 18.66 -10.97
C PHE A 52 3.33 18.82 -11.00
N ARG A 53 3.94 18.61 -12.18
CA ARG A 53 5.38 18.78 -12.39
C ARG A 53 5.64 19.45 -13.72
N ARG A 54 6.66 20.31 -13.77
CA ARG A 54 7.13 20.89 -15.03
C ARG A 54 8.12 19.93 -15.69
N GLU A 55 7.80 19.50 -16.90
CA GLU A 55 8.62 18.59 -17.70
C GLU A 55 8.68 19.12 -19.14
N LYS A 56 9.89 19.42 -19.64
CA LYS A 56 10.14 19.85 -21.03
C LYS A 56 9.23 21.01 -21.49
N GLY A 57 9.05 22.03 -20.65
CA GLY A 57 8.22 23.22 -20.95
C GLY A 57 6.71 22.97 -20.94
N ARG A 58 6.26 21.87 -20.33
CA ARG A 58 4.86 21.52 -20.14
C ARG A 58 4.60 21.12 -18.70
N VAL A 59 3.34 21.13 -18.30
CA VAL A 59 2.92 20.64 -16.97
C VAL A 59 2.39 19.22 -17.13
N ASN A 60 3.12 18.27 -16.57
CA ASN A 60 2.70 16.89 -16.36
C ASN A 60 1.80 16.85 -15.12
N ILE A 61 0.60 16.32 -15.29
CA ILE A 61 -0.37 16.13 -14.21
C ILE A 61 -0.64 14.64 -14.10
N SER A 62 -0.40 14.07 -12.92
CA SER A 62 -0.64 12.65 -12.64
C SER A 62 -1.44 12.47 -11.36
N GLY A 63 -2.27 11.43 -11.29
CA GLY A 63 -3.01 11.07 -10.09
C GLY A 63 -2.91 9.59 -9.80
N SER A 64 -2.72 9.27 -8.52
CA SER A 64 -2.62 7.90 -8.05
C SER A 64 -2.84 7.81 -6.54
N ILE A 65 -3.13 6.59 -6.08
CA ILE A 65 -3.13 6.24 -4.66
C ILE A 65 -1.68 5.98 -4.23
N TYR A 66 -1.22 6.69 -3.20
CA TYR A 66 0.07 6.41 -2.59
C TYR A 66 -0.05 5.20 -1.66
N SER A 67 0.61 4.09 -2.00
CA SER A 67 0.70 2.91 -1.13
C SER A 67 2.08 2.30 -1.18
N ARG A 68 2.57 1.87 -0.01
CA ARG A 68 3.80 1.06 0.12
C ARG A 68 3.55 -0.44 -0.01
N LEU A 69 2.28 -0.86 0.10
CA LEU A 69 1.88 -2.27 0.15
C LEU A 69 1.40 -2.77 -1.21
N PHE A 70 0.78 -1.89 -2.00
CA PHE A 70 0.13 -2.27 -3.26
C PHE A 70 0.49 -1.31 -4.38
N ARG A 71 0.54 -1.84 -5.60
CA ARG A 71 0.70 -1.04 -6.81
C ARG A 71 -0.66 -0.65 -7.35
N TYR A 72 -0.84 0.63 -7.67
CA TYR A 72 -2.04 1.18 -8.30
C TYR A 72 -1.70 1.79 -9.66
N SER A 73 -2.71 1.89 -10.52
CA SER A 73 -2.65 2.65 -11.76
C SER A 73 -2.28 4.10 -11.47
N CYS A 74 -1.59 4.71 -12.44
CA CYS A 74 -1.30 6.13 -12.44
C CYS A 74 -1.92 6.73 -13.70
N ASN A 75 -2.94 7.56 -13.52
CA ASN A 75 -3.55 8.28 -14.62
C ASN A 75 -2.81 9.60 -14.82
N SER A 76 -2.52 9.97 -16.06
CA SER A 76 -1.76 11.19 -16.32
C SER A 76 -2.20 11.91 -17.60
N CYS A 77 -1.91 13.20 -17.66
CA CYS A 77 -2.05 14.02 -18.85
C CYS A 77 -1.07 15.20 -18.81
N THR A 78 -0.81 15.80 -19.97
CA THR A 78 0.16 16.90 -20.09
C THR A 78 -0.49 18.11 -20.74
N VAL A 79 -0.38 19.27 -20.09
CA VAL A 79 -0.95 20.55 -20.56
C VAL A 79 0.13 21.60 -20.79
N SER A 80 -0.18 22.63 -21.58
CA SER A 80 0.70 23.81 -21.69
C SER A 80 0.70 24.58 -20.37
N GLU A 81 1.82 25.24 -20.04
CA GLU A 81 1.95 25.98 -18.77
C GLU A 81 0.91 27.08 -18.61
N ASN A 82 0.57 27.76 -19.71
CA ASN A 82 -0.39 28.87 -19.74
C ASN A 82 -1.84 28.41 -20.02
N ARG A 83 -2.14 27.10 -19.88
CA ARG A 83 -3.50 26.57 -20.13
C ARG A 83 -4.46 27.16 -19.09
N ASN A 84 -5.67 27.53 -19.53
CA ASN A 84 -6.70 28.05 -18.64
C ASN A 84 -7.00 27.03 -17.50
N PRO A 85 -6.98 27.45 -16.22
CA PRO A 85 -7.24 26.56 -15.07
C PRO A 85 -8.54 25.78 -15.15
N LYS A 86 -9.60 26.36 -15.74
CA LYS A 86 -10.90 25.68 -15.96
C LYS A 86 -10.78 24.49 -16.90
N HIS A 87 -9.98 24.61 -17.95
CA HIS A 87 -9.74 23.49 -18.87
C HIS A 87 -8.90 22.41 -18.19
N ILE A 88 -7.91 22.80 -17.39
CA ILE A 88 -7.09 21.85 -16.61
C ILE A 88 -7.98 21.07 -15.63
N ALA A 89 -8.85 21.75 -14.89
CA ALA A 89 -9.78 21.09 -13.96
C ALA A 89 -10.70 20.08 -14.68
N ASN A 90 -11.21 20.42 -15.87
CA ASN A 90 -12.01 19.49 -16.67
C ASN A 90 -11.19 18.29 -17.18
N ASP A 91 -9.95 18.51 -17.61
CA ASP A 91 -9.03 17.43 -18.00
C ASP A 91 -8.76 16.49 -16.82
N ILE A 92 -8.51 17.03 -15.62
CA ILE A 92 -8.32 16.25 -14.39
C ILE A 92 -9.55 15.39 -14.10
N LYS A 93 -10.76 15.97 -14.12
CA LYS A 93 -12.01 15.24 -13.89
C LYS A 93 -12.18 14.08 -14.88
N ARG A 94 -11.89 14.31 -16.16
CA ARG A 94 -12.12 13.33 -17.23
C ARG A 94 -11.03 12.27 -17.36
N LYS A 95 -9.78 12.61 -17.07
CA LYS A 95 -8.61 11.77 -17.38
C LYS A 95 -7.93 11.21 -16.15
N ILE A 96 -7.94 11.94 -15.04
CA ILE A 96 -7.23 11.56 -13.82
C ILE A 96 -8.20 10.92 -12.81
N LEU A 97 -9.34 11.58 -12.58
CA LEU A 97 -10.33 11.19 -11.57
C LEU A 97 -11.43 10.26 -12.10
N ILE A 98 -11.28 9.73 -13.31
CA ILE A 98 -12.34 9.00 -14.03
C ILE A 98 -12.96 7.85 -13.21
N ASN A 99 -12.12 7.08 -12.51
CA ASN A 99 -12.54 5.91 -11.73
C ASN A 99 -12.11 6.01 -10.25
N ILE A 100 -11.99 7.23 -9.71
CA ILE A 100 -11.42 7.44 -8.38
C ILE A 100 -12.17 6.69 -7.28
N ASP A 101 -13.50 6.66 -7.34
CA ASP A 101 -14.31 5.98 -6.32
C ASP A 101 -14.07 4.46 -6.31
N GLU A 102 -13.92 3.85 -7.49
CA GLU A 102 -13.59 2.42 -7.62
C GLU A 102 -12.18 2.11 -7.13
N GLU A 103 -11.20 2.95 -7.49
CA GLU A 103 -9.81 2.79 -7.04
C GLU A 103 -9.69 2.92 -5.52
N ILE A 104 -10.36 3.92 -4.91
CA ILE A 104 -10.40 4.10 -3.45
C ILE A 104 -11.08 2.92 -2.77
N LYS A 105 -12.23 2.45 -3.29
CA LYS A 105 -12.92 1.28 -2.73
C LYS A 105 -12.04 0.03 -2.79
N LYS A 106 -11.36 -0.20 -3.91
CA LYS A 106 -10.39 -1.29 -4.06
C LYS A 106 -9.24 -1.16 -3.06
N HIS A 107 -8.73 0.06 -2.87
CA HIS A 107 -7.66 0.32 -1.90
C HIS A 107 -8.06 0.00 -0.46
N ILE A 108 -9.24 0.44 -0.04
CA ILE A 108 -9.80 0.15 1.28
C ILE A 108 -9.96 -1.35 1.49
N ASN A 109 -10.51 -2.07 0.50
CA ASN A 109 -10.69 -3.52 0.57
C ASN A 109 -9.34 -4.26 0.68
N ASN A 110 -8.34 -3.84 -0.10
CA ASN A 110 -7.00 -4.43 -0.05
C ASN A 110 -6.36 -4.21 1.33
N LEU A 111 -6.48 -3.00 1.90
CA LEU A 111 -5.98 -2.70 3.25
C LEU A 111 -6.70 -3.54 4.31
N LYS A 112 -8.03 -3.67 4.20
CA LYS A 112 -8.83 -4.48 5.12
C LYS A 112 -8.38 -5.95 5.10
N SER A 113 -8.30 -6.55 3.91
CA SER A 113 -7.85 -7.93 3.75
C SER A 113 -6.41 -8.13 4.24
N HIS A 114 -5.52 -7.18 3.99
CA HIS A 114 -4.16 -7.25 4.52
C HIS A 114 -4.10 -7.21 6.04
N ASN A 115 -4.90 -6.34 6.68
CA ASN A 115 -4.98 -6.26 8.14
C ASN A 115 -5.62 -7.52 8.73
N GLU A 116 -6.67 -8.06 8.12
CA GLU A 116 -7.29 -9.33 8.52
C GLU A 116 -6.24 -10.46 8.49
N ASN A 117 -5.46 -10.56 7.41
CA ASN A 117 -4.35 -11.52 7.35
C ASN A 117 -3.32 -11.29 8.45
N LEU A 118 -2.90 -10.04 8.72
CA LEU A 118 -1.94 -9.75 9.80
C LEU A 118 -2.47 -10.14 11.19
N GLU A 119 -3.77 -10.01 11.44
CA GLU A 119 -4.37 -10.46 12.70
C GLU A 119 -4.42 -11.99 12.78
N GLU A 120 -4.77 -12.68 11.70
CA GLU A 120 -4.66 -14.14 11.62
C GLU A 120 -3.22 -14.62 11.88
N ASP A 121 -2.21 -13.92 11.33
CA ASP A 121 -0.79 -14.20 11.57
C ASP A 121 -0.45 -14.12 13.06
N LYS A 122 -0.91 -13.06 13.73
CA LYS A 122 -0.67 -12.86 15.16
C LYS A 122 -1.34 -13.94 15.99
N ILE A 123 -2.59 -14.30 15.67
CA ILE A 123 -3.32 -15.36 16.36
C ILE A 123 -2.56 -16.69 16.22
N LEU A 124 -2.19 -17.07 14.99
CA LEU A 124 -1.48 -18.33 14.75
C LEU A 124 -0.14 -18.38 15.49
N LYS A 125 0.65 -17.30 15.43
CA LYS A 125 1.90 -17.19 16.21
C LYS A 125 1.62 -17.28 17.72
N GLY A 126 0.61 -16.58 18.21
CA GLY A 126 0.21 -16.62 19.61
C GLY A 126 -0.22 -18.00 20.10
N LEU A 127 -0.84 -18.81 19.24
CA LEU A 127 -1.21 -20.20 19.56
C LEU A 127 0.03 -21.11 19.60
N ILE A 128 0.91 -21.01 18.60
CA ILE A 128 2.14 -21.83 18.55
C ILE A 128 3.06 -21.49 19.72
N SER A 129 3.18 -20.21 20.10
CA SER A 129 4.05 -19.78 21.19
C SER A 129 3.65 -20.31 22.58
N ARG A 130 2.44 -20.85 22.74
CA ARG A 130 2.04 -21.54 23.98
C ARG A 130 2.80 -22.85 24.19
N PHE A 131 3.32 -23.46 23.12
CA PHE A 131 4.03 -24.74 23.16
C PHE A 131 5.56 -24.59 23.18
N GLY A 132 6.07 -23.37 22.94
CA GLY A 132 7.51 -23.12 22.87
C GLY A 132 7.87 -21.71 22.40
N LYS A 133 9.16 -21.50 22.14
CA LYS A 133 9.67 -20.23 21.61
C LYS A 133 9.50 -20.17 20.11
N LEU A 134 9.11 -19.00 19.59
CA LEU A 134 9.13 -18.72 18.17
C LEU A 134 10.46 -18.09 17.75
N ASN A 135 10.89 -18.38 16.54
CA ASN A 135 12.06 -17.76 15.91
C ASN A 135 11.77 -17.40 14.45
N ASN A 136 12.51 -16.42 13.94
CA ASN A 136 12.52 -16.14 12.51
C ASN A 136 13.23 -17.31 11.81
N TYR A 137 12.54 -17.95 10.88
CA TYR A 137 13.06 -19.04 10.07
C TYR A 137 12.99 -18.62 8.60
N TYR A 138 14.10 -18.81 7.88
CA TYR A 138 14.26 -18.30 6.52
C TYR A 138 13.24 -18.93 5.57
N ASN A 139 12.58 -18.12 4.73
CA ASN A 139 11.51 -18.55 3.81
C ASN A 139 10.28 -19.21 4.46
N ALA A 140 10.11 -19.10 5.78
CA ALA A 140 8.95 -19.64 6.49
C ALA A 140 8.04 -18.57 7.08
N PHE A 141 6.82 -18.96 7.43
CA PHE A 141 5.92 -18.08 8.16
C PHE A 141 6.42 -17.84 9.60
N THR A 142 6.85 -18.91 10.28
CA THR A 142 7.57 -18.85 11.56
C THR A 142 8.28 -20.17 11.83
N GLY A 143 9.44 -20.12 12.47
CA GLY A 143 10.02 -21.28 13.13
C GLY A 143 9.50 -21.42 14.56
N PHE A 144 9.71 -22.60 15.16
CA PHE A 144 9.47 -22.85 16.56
C PHE A 144 10.52 -23.78 17.19
N HIS A 145 10.70 -23.63 18.49
CA HIS A 145 11.44 -24.54 19.36
C HIS A 145 10.59 -24.84 20.59
N LEU A 146 10.08 -26.07 20.67
CA LEU A 146 9.17 -26.53 21.72
C LEU A 146 9.93 -26.82 23.02
N ASN A 147 9.21 -26.81 24.13
CA ASN A 147 9.81 -27.05 25.45
C ASN A 147 10.41 -28.45 25.62
N ASN A 148 9.99 -29.42 24.80
CA ASN A 148 10.52 -30.77 24.77
C ASN A 148 11.71 -30.96 23.81
N GLY A 149 12.28 -29.86 23.28
CA GLY A 149 13.45 -29.89 22.40
C GLY A 149 13.14 -30.07 20.92
N ILE A 150 11.89 -30.40 20.55
CA ILE A 150 11.46 -30.50 19.15
C ILE A 150 11.51 -29.12 18.49
N LYS A 151 12.03 -29.06 17.27
CA LYS A 151 12.07 -27.84 16.47
C LYS A 151 11.45 -28.05 15.10
N GLY A 152 11.10 -26.95 14.45
CA GLY A 152 10.56 -27.00 13.10
C GLY A 152 10.06 -25.65 12.64
N GLU A 153 9.26 -25.69 11.58
CA GLU A 153 8.70 -24.51 10.95
C GLU A 153 7.26 -24.71 10.51
N VAL A 154 6.53 -23.60 10.47
CA VAL A 154 5.22 -23.50 9.85
C VAL A 154 5.34 -22.64 8.61
N ASN A 155 4.78 -23.15 7.51
CA ASN A 155 4.75 -22.52 6.21
C ASN A 155 3.31 -22.33 5.75
N ARG A 156 3.09 -21.27 4.96
CA ARG A 156 1.82 -21.06 4.27
C ARG A 156 1.91 -21.56 2.84
N ARG A 157 0.96 -22.41 2.47
CA ARG A 157 0.78 -22.91 1.10
C ARG A 157 -0.37 -22.16 0.42
N TYR A 158 -0.43 -22.30 -0.89
CA TYR A 158 -1.49 -21.72 -1.72
C TYR A 158 -2.88 -22.17 -1.23
N ARG A 159 -3.87 -21.28 -1.30
CA ARG A 159 -5.27 -21.49 -0.81
C ARG A 159 -5.42 -21.73 0.70
N GLY A 160 -4.64 -21.03 1.52
CA GLY A 160 -4.85 -21.01 2.98
C GLY A 160 -4.45 -22.30 3.71
N LYS A 161 -3.82 -23.26 3.01
CA LYS A 161 -3.30 -24.47 3.64
C LYS A 161 -2.03 -24.16 4.42
N GLN A 162 -1.88 -24.77 5.59
CA GLN A 162 -0.66 -24.70 6.38
C GLN A 162 0.18 -25.94 6.10
N GLN A 163 1.49 -25.78 6.15
CA GLN A 163 2.44 -26.89 6.17
C GLN A 163 3.22 -26.80 7.47
N LEU A 164 3.30 -27.93 8.17
CA LEU A 164 4.15 -28.13 9.32
C LEU A 164 5.35 -28.97 8.90
N VAL A 165 6.56 -28.52 9.23
CA VAL A 165 7.79 -29.30 9.10
C VAL A 165 8.37 -29.45 10.50
N ILE A 166 8.75 -30.67 10.86
CA ILE A 166 9.36 -31.00 12.14
C ILE A 166 10.72 -31.63 11.83
N GLU A 167 11.76 -31.17 12.50
CA GLU A 167 13.15 -31.55 12.23
C GLU A 167 13.78 -32.28 13.42
N ASP A 168 14.87 -33.01 13.15
CA ASP A 168 15.72 -33.67 14.14
C ASP A 168 14.97 -34.60 15.11
N LEU A 169 14.02 -35.37 14.59
CA LEU A 169 13.29 -36.38 15.36
C LEU A 169 14.10 -37.69 15.46
N ASP A 170 14.16 -38.26 16.65
CA ASP A 170 14.54 -39.66 16.82
C ASP A 170 13.45 -40.62 16.31
N ILE A 171 13.78 -41.91 16.22
CA ILE A 171 12.87 -42.95 15.70
C ILE A 171 11.57 -42.99 16.51
N ASP A 172 11.65 -42.89 17.83
CA ASP A 172 10.50 -43.00 18.71
C ASP A 172 9.52 -41.83 18.52
N ASN A 173 10.02 -40.60 18.49
CA ASN A 173 9.21 -39.41 18.28
C ASN A 173 8.65 -39.34 16.86
N LEU A 174 9.41 -39.80 15.86
CA LEU A 174 8.93 -39.91 14.47
C LEU A 174 7.71 -40.84 14.38
N ILE A 175 7.80 -42.05 14.94
CA ILE A 175 6.69 -43.01 14.92
C ILE A 175 5.47 -42.47 15.69
N LYS A 176 5.69 -41.86 16.86
CA LYS A 176 4.61 -41.24 17.65
C LYS A 176 3.88 -40.15 16.85
N ILE A 177 4.61 -39.28 16.16
CA ILE A 177 4.02 -38.20 15.36
C ILE A 177 3.25 -38.76 14.16
N ILE A 178 3.83 -39.71 13.42
CA ILE A 178 3.14 -40.36 12.29
C ILE A 178 1.84 -41.01 12.76
N GLY A 179 1.89 -41.78 13.86
CA GLY A 179 0.73 -42.43 14.44
C GLY A 179 -0.32 -41.44 14.97
N PHE A 180 0.10 -40.32 15.55
CA PHE A 180 -0.83 -39.27 15.97
C PHE A 180 -1.53 -38.64 14.75
N VAL A 181 -0.77 -38.27 13.72
CA VAL A 181 -1.30 -37.61 12.53
C VAL A 181 -2.21 -38.54 11.73
N SER A 182 -1.93 -39.85 11.67
CA SER A 182 -2.81 -40.82 10.98
C SER A 182 -4.20 -40.94 11.61
N ASN A 183 -4.40 -40.44 12.84
CA ASN A 183 -5.68 -40.44 13.54
C ASN A 183 -6.42 -39.10 13.45
N LEU A 184 -5.85 -38.08 12.78
CA LEU A 184 -6.54 -36.81 12.55
C LEU A 184 -7.51 -36.97 11.36
N SER A 185 -8.81 -36.80 11.63
CA SER A 185 -9.91 -36.87 10.65
C SER A 185 -10.20 -35.54 9.97
#